data_AF-A0A533SLC1-F1
#
_entry.id   AF-A0A533SLC1-F1
#
_cell.length_a   1.000
_cell.length_b   1.000
_cell.length_c   1.000
_cell.angle_alpha   90.00
_cell.angle_beta   90.00
_cell.angle_gamma   90.00
#
_symmetry.space_group_name_H-M   'P 1'
#
loop_
_entity.id
_entity.type
_entity.pdbx_description
1 polymer ?
#
loop_
_entity_poly.entity_id
_entity_poly.type
_entity_poly.pdbx_seq_one_letter_code
_entity_poly.pdbx_strand_id
1 'polypeptide(L)'
;MTDPIQNNLNRPQRYWYVDGLAEITGGSIILLIGLVYTLGGLLPAGLPRAILIGPGQIIVILTGAWLSRRVLRSWKERLTYPRTGYVEYRHPTGSKRWSRIFLLAFVAFSVSAMTAFLARGLPERFIPGLTGLTLALAVGYLGTRIGLNRFYAVAGFSLLMGAAISWLNPPDPWSAALIFSLEGLAWVVSGLVTLRHYLRTTRPLSAEEFDE
;
A
#
# COMPACT_ATOMS: atom_id res chain seq x y z
N MET A 1 2.07 -12.77 -26.49
CA MET A 1 1.53 -14.02 -25.92
C MET A 1 2.14 -14.19 -24.54
N THR A 2 1.37 -14.02 -23.46
CA THR A 2 1.86 -14.20 -22.09
C THR A 2 2.03 -15.69 -21.79
N ASP A 3 3.20 -16.05 -21.27
CA ASP A 3 3.55 -17.43 -20.89
C ASP A 3 2.48 -18.02 -19.94
N PRO A 4 1.86 -19.17 -20.29
CA PRO A 4 0.81 -19.79 -19.48
C PRO A 4 1.26 -20.10 -18.04
N ILE A 5 2.56 -20.26 -17.80
CA ILE A 5 3.12 -20.49 -16.46
C ILE A 5 3.02 -19.22 -15.61
N GLN A 6 3.30 -18.04 -16.17
CA GLN A 6 3.18 -16.77 -15.44
C GLN A 6 1.72 -16.44 -15.07
N ASN A 7 0.77 -16.77 -15.94
CA ASN A 7 -0.66 -16.60 -15.66
C ASN A 7 -1.15 -17.45 -14.48
N ASN A 8 -0.61 -18.65 -14.29
CA ASN A 8 -0.94 -19.52 -13.17
C ASN A 8 -0.30 -19.06 -11.84
N LEU A 9 0.90 -18.46 -11.88
CA LEU A 9 1.59 -17.97 -10.68
C LEU A 9 1.01 -16.66 -10.11
N ASN A 10 0.39 -15.83 -10.96
CA ASN A 10 -0.19 -14.54 -10.53
C ASN A 10 -1.64 -14.65 -10.03
N ARG A 11 -2.33 -15.76 -10.34
CA ARG A 11 -3.73 -16.01 -9.90
C ARG A 11 -3.93 -15.88 -8.39
N PRO A 12 -3.10 -16.50 -7.52
CA PRO A 12 -3.28 -16.38 -6.07
C PRO A 12 -3.09 -14.95 -5.55
N GLN A 13 -2.13 -14.20 -6.14
CA GLN A 13 -1.90 -12.81 -5.78
C GLN A 13 -3.07 -11.93 -6.23
N ARG A 14 -3.57 -12.12 -7.45
CA ARG A 14 -4.72 -11.39 -7.97
C ARG A 14 -6.00 -11.67 -7.19
N TYR A 15 -6.21 -12.92 -6.77
CA TYR A 15 -7.33 -13.30 -5.90
C TYR A 15 -7.31 -12.54 -4.57
N TRP A 16 -6.12 -12.30 -4.01
CA TRP A 16 -5.98 -11.55 -2.76
C TRP A 16 -6.52 -10.12 -2.84
N TYR A 17 -6.45 -9.50 -4.03
CA TYR A 17 -6.89 -8.13 -4.31
C TYR A 17 -8.28 -8.08 -4.98
N VAL A 18 -8.95 -9.21 -5.21
CA VAL A 18 -10.19 -9.23 -6.00
C VAL A 18 -11.33 -8.42 -5.33
N ASP A 19 -11.33 -8.39 -4.00
CA ASP A 19 -12.35 -7.74 -3.17
C ASP A 19 -11.97 -6.31 -2.73
N GLY A 20 -10.77 -5.85 -3.05
CA GLY A 20 -10.28 -4.52 -2.64
C GLY A 20 -9.93 -4.36 -1.16
N LEU A 21 -10.16 -5.37 -0.30
CA LEU A 21 -9.91 -5.25 1.15
C LEU A 21 -8.41 -5.11 1.47
N ALA A 22 -7.55 -5.75 0.66
CA ALA A 22 -6.11 -5.61 0.79
C ALA A 22 -5.63 -4.17 0.47
N GLU A 23 -6.26 -3.51 -0.50
CA GLU A 23 -5.97 -2.11 -0.84
C GLU A 23 -6.43 -1.16 0.28
N ILE A 24 -7.63 -1.38 0.83
CA ILE A 24 -8.15 -0.57 1.95
C ILE A 24 -7.22 -0.67 3.16
N THR A 25 -6.82 -1.88 3.54
CA THR A 25 -5.98 -2.09 4.72
C THR A 25 -4.56 -1.56 4.52
N GLY A 26 -3.96 -1.76 3.34
CA GLY A 26 -2.67 -1.16 2.99
C GLY A 26 -2.72 0.38 2.98
N GLY A 27 -3.71 0.94 2.28
CA GLY A 27 -3.94 2.38 2.20
C GLY A 27 -4.19 3.03 3.57
N SER A 28 -4.91 2.34 4.46
CA SER A 28 -5.16 2.81 5.83
C SER A 28 -3.87 2.96 6.64
N ILE A 29 -2.90 2.04 6.49
CA ILE A 29 -1.60 2.16 7.17
C ILE A 29 -0.84 3.37 6.62
N ILE A 30 -0.83 3.56 5.31
CA ILE A 30 -0.19 4.72 4.66
C ILE A 30 -0.84 6.02 5.11
N LEU A 31 -2.17 6.04 5.19
CA LEU A 31 -2.95 7.19 5.65
C LEU A 31 -2.64 7.52 7.13
N LEU A 32 -2.46 6.51 7.98
CA LEU A 32 -2.03 6.71 9.36
C LEU A 32 -0.61 7.30 9.45
N ILE A 33 0.29 6.95 8.54
CA ILE A 33 1.61 7.60 8.45
C ILE A 33 1.43 9.08 8.07
N GLY A 34 0.56 9.40 7.11
CA GLY A 34 0.20 10.78 6.77
C GLY A 34 -0.37 11.56 7.96
N LEU A 35 -1.20 10.90 8.78
CA LEU A 35 -1.71 11.47 10.03
C LEU A 35 -0.60 11.74 11.05
N VAL A 36 0.37 10.84 11.20
CA VAL A 36 1.54 11.05 12.08
C VAL A 36 2.33 12.30 11.65
N TYR A 37 2.60 12.47 10.36
CA TYR A 37 3.27 13.67 9.85
C TYR A 37 2.42 14.94 10.05
N THR A 38 1.11 14.84 9.84
CA THR A 38 0.17 15.95 10.05
C THR A 38 0.19 16.40 11.50
N LEU A 39 0.07 15.46 12.45
CA LEU A 39 0.16 15.75 13.89
C LEU A 39 1.55 16.29 14.27
N GLY A 40 2.61 15.77 13.66
CA GLY A 40 3.97 16.28 13.85
C GLY A 40 4.15 17.72 13.36
N GLY A 41 3.42 18.14 12.32
CA GLY A 41 3.42 19.52 11.83
C GLY A 41 2.67 20.50 12.72
N LEU A 42 1.73 20.02 13.53
CA LEU A 42 1.01 20.82 14.54
C LEU A 42 1.80 20.98 15.84
N LEU A 43 2.79 20.12 16.08
CA LEU A 43 3.64 20.18 17.28
C LEU A 43 4.82 21.15 17.08
N PRO A 44 5.22 21.88 18.13
CA PRO A 44 6.44 22.69 18.08
C PRO A 44 7.68 21.82 17.86
N ALA A 45 8.72 22.41 17.27
CA ALA A 45 9.99 21.74 17.08
C ALA A 45 10.58 21.36 18.45
N GLY A 46 10.84 20.06 18.65
CA GLY A 46 11.33 19.53 19.91
C GLY A 46 11.23 18.01 20.00
N LEU A 47 11.55 17.48 21.18
CA LEU A 47 11.54 16.05 21.46
C LEU A 47 10.21 15.35 21.11
N PRO A 48 9.01 15.93 21.42
CA PRO A 48 7.74 15.28 21.08
C PRO A 48 7.54 15.08 19.57
N ARG A 49 7.87 16.10 18.75
CA ARG A 49 7.81 16.00 17.29
C ARG A 49 8.79 14.95 16.76
N ALA A 50 10.02 14.94 17.28
CA ALA A 50 11.04 13.98 16.87
C ALA A 50 10.65 12.53 17.19
N ILE A 51 10.09 12.27 18.37
CA ILE A 51 9.59 10.94 18.77
C ILE A 51 8.39 10.54 17.91
N LEU A 52 7.46 11.45 17.65
CA LEU A 52 6.27 11.16 16.86
C LEU A 52 6.61 10.82 15.41
N ILE A 53 7.44 11.65 14.76
CA ILE A 53 7.81 11.44 13.36
C ILE A 53 8.83 10.32 13.21
N GLY A 54 9.83 10.19 14.08
CA GLY A 54 10.84 9.14 13.97
C GLY A 54 10.32 7.75 14.37
N PRO A 55 10.45 7.35 15.64
CA PRO A 55 10.03 6.03 16.09
C PRO A 55 8.51 5.81 15.98
N GLY A 56 7.68 6.85 16.04
CA GLY A 56 6.23 6.72 15.90
C GLY A 56 5.79 6.07 14.58
N GLN A 57 6.49 6.34 13.46
CA GLN A 57 6.18 5.70 12.18
C GLN A 57 6.44 4.19 12.22
N ILE A 58 7.53 3.77 12.84
CA ILE A 58 7.88 2.34 12.97
C ILE A 58 6.78 1.64 13.78
N ILE A 59 6.32 2.26 14.86
CA ILE A 59 5.21 1.75 15.67
C ILE A 59 3.94 1.62 14.82
N VAL A 60 3.56 2.65 14.06
CA VAL A 60 2.39 2.61 13.17
C VAL A 60 2.51 1.51 12.12
N ILE A 61 3.67 1.35 11.49
CA ILE A 61 3.89 0.31 10.47
C ILE A 61 3.77 -1.08 11.09
N LEU A 62 4.42 -1.34 12.22
CA LEU A 62 4.42 -2.66 12.86
C LEU A 62 3.05 -3.02 13.42
N THR A 63 2.43 -2.10 14.17
CA THR A 63 1.10 -2.30 14.75
C THR A 63 0.03 -2.36 13.66
N GLY A 64 0.12 -1.51 12.64
CA GLY A 64 -0.75 -1.51 11.47
C GLY A 64 -0.63 -2.81 10.66
N ALA A 65 0.57 -3.31 10.41
CA ALA A 65 0.79 -4.59 9.72
C ALA A 65 0.29 -5.80 10.53
N TRP A 66 0.35 -5.74 11.86
CA TRP A 66 -0.23 -6.76 12.72
C TRP A 66 -1.76 -6.69 12.74
N LEU A 67 -2.33 -5.50 12.91
CA LEU A 67 -3.77 -5.29 13.01
C LEU A 67 -4.47 -5.54 11.67
N SER A 68 -3.89 -5.07 10.57
CA SER A 68 -4.40 -5.30 9.21
C SER A 68 -4.58 -6.79 8.91
N ARG A 69 -3.65 -7.66 9.35
CA ARG A 69 -3.81 -9.11 9.17
C ARG A 69 -5.05 -9.66 9.87
N ARG A 70 -5.36 -9.18 11.08
CA ARG A 70 -6.55 -9.59 11.83
C ARG A 70 -7.83 -9.02 11.25
N VAL A 71 -7.83 -7.72 10.93
CA VAL A 71 -8.97 -7.02 10.36
C VAL A 71 -9.32 -7.59 8.98
N LEU A 72 -8.31 -7.75 8.11
CA LEU A 72 -8.49 -8.30 6.77
C LEU A 72 -9.07 -9.71 6.82
N ARG A 73 -8.57 -10.57 7.71
CA ARG A 73 -9.12 -11.92 7.91
C ARG A 73 -10.59 -11.86 8.34
N SER A 74 -10.89 -11.07 9.36
CA SER A 74 -12.25 -10.93 9.89
C SER A 74 -13.22 -10.37 8.85
N TRP A 75 -12.77 -9.41 8.04
CA TRP A 75 -13.56 -8.83 6.96
C TRP A 75 -13.76 -9.81 5.81
N LYS A 76 -12.74 -10.58 5.43
CA LYS A 76 -12.88 -11.61 4.41
C LYS A 76 -13.85 -12.71 4.83
N GLU A 77 -13.80 -13.15 6.09
CA GLU A 77 -14.73 -14.15 6.64
C GLU A 77 -16.19 -13.67 6.60
N ARG A 78 -16.44 -12.36 6.78
CA ARG A 78 -17.80 -11.79 6.78
C ARG A 78 -18.29 -11.35 5.40
N LEU A 79 -17.40 -10.84 4.54
CA LEU A 79 -17.76 -10.17 3.29
C LEU A 79 -17.39 -10.98 2.05
N THR A 80 -16.23 -11.62 2.03
CA THR A 80 -15.70 -12.24 0.80
C THR A 80 -16.02 -13.73 0.74
N TYR A 81 -15.70 -14.48 1.80
CA TYR A 81 -15.81 -15.95 1.82
C TYR A 81 -17.24 -16.49 1.63
N PRO A 82 -18.30 -15.85 2.17
CA PRO A 82 -19.67 -16.31 1.90
C PRO A 82 -20.10 -16.22 0.43
N ARG A 83 -19.39 -15.45 -0.40
CA ARG A 83 -19.76 -15.17 -1.81
C ARG A 83 -18.96 -15.96 -2.83
N THR A 84 -17.70 -16.26 -2.53
CA THR A 84 -16.79 -16.94 -3.49
C THR A 84 -16.20 -18.24 -2.97
N GLY A 85 -16.62 -18.68 -1.78
CA GLY A 85 -15.97 -19.77 -1.07
C GLY A 85 -14.58 -19.40 -0.56
N TYR A 86 -14.04 -20.24 0.32
CA TYR A 86 -12.67 -20.12 0.82
C TYR A 86 -11.75 -21.04 0.02
N VAL A 87 -10.84 -20.44 -0.78
CA VAL A 87 -9.78 -21.20 -1.45
C VAL A 87 -8.51 -21.08 -0.63
N GLU A 88 -8.19 -22.11 0.16
CA GLU A 88 -6.93 -22.20 0.88
C GLU A 88 -5.80 -22.58 -0.09
N TYR A 89 -5.09 -21.58 -0.61
CA TYR A 89 -3.86 -21.84 -1.36
C TYR A 89 -2.76 -22.28 -0.40
N ARG A 90 -2.14 -23.45 -0.68
CA ARG A 90 -0.97 -23.95 0.06
C ARG A 90 0.06 -22.84 0.24
N HIS A 91 0.37 -22.51 1.48
CA HIS A 91 1.45 -21.58 1.80
C HIS A 91 2.78 -22.16 1.28
N PRO A 92 3.60 -21.39 0.54
CA PRO A 92 4.92 -21.86 0.14
C PRO A 92 5.76 -22.08 1.40
N THR A 93 6.05 -23.35 1.71
CA THR A 93 6.92 -23.76 2.81
C THR A 93 8.38 -23.62 2.35
N GLY A 94 9.20 -22.86 3.10
CA GLY A 94 10.68 -22.90 2.98
C GLY A 94 11.39 -21.74 2.25
N SER A 95 12.63 -21.49 2.73
CA SER A 95 13.79 -20.64 2.35
C SER A 95 13.61 -19.26 1.69
N LYS A 96 12.59 -19.05 0.85
CA LYS A 96 12.39 -17.79 0.10
C LYS A 96 11.83 -16.64 0.94
N ARG A 97 11.39 -16.91 2.18
CA ARG A 97 10.91 -15.86 3.11
C ARG A 97 12.03 -14.89 3.47
N TRP A 98 13.22 -15.40 3.78
CA TRP A 98 14.39 -14.58 4.08
C TRP A 98 14.85 -13.80 2.85
N SER A 99 14.87 -14.42 1.66
CA SER A 99 15.16 -13.73 0.41
C SER A 99 14.19 -12.57 0.12
N ARG A 100 12.88 -12.73 0.40
CA ARG A 100 11.90 -11.64 0.28
C ARG A 100 12.10 -10.54 1.33
N ILE A 101 12.41 -10.91 2.58
CA ILE A 101 12.70 -9.94 3.63
C ILE A 101 13.95 -9.14 3.26
N PHE A 102 15.01 -9.81 2.79
CA PHE A 102 16.23 -9.17 2.30
C PHE A 102 15.95 -8.27 1.11
N LEU A 103 15.15 -8.71 0.14
CA LEU A 103 14.77 -7.88 -1.02
C LEU A 103 14.01 -6.63 -0.57
N LEU A 104 13.02 -6.77 0.31
CA LEU A 104 12.24 -5.63 0.83
C LEU A 104 13.12 -4.69 1.65
N ALA A 105 13.99 -5.23 2.50
CA ALA A 105 14.95 -4.45 3.28
C ALA A 105 15.97 -3.75 2.37
N PHE A 106 16.43 -4.40 1.32
CA PHE A 106 17.35 -3.83 0.34
C PHE A 106 16.69 -2.74 -0.49
N VAL A 107 15.43 -2.92 -0.90
CA VAL A 107 14.66 -1.86 -1.58
C VAL A 107 14.44 -0.68 -0.63
N ALA A 108 14.00 -0.92 0.60
CA ALA A 108 13.82 0.14 1.59
C ALA A 108 15.14 0.86 1.89
N PHE A 109 16.23 0.13 2.06
CA PHE A 109 17.57 0.67 2.25
C PHE A 109 18.03 1.46 1.03
N SER A 110 17.83 0.95 -0.19
CA SER A 110 18.22 1.62 -1.42
C SER A 110 17.43 2.91 -1.62
N VAL A 111 16.12 2.90 -1.34
CA VAL A 111 15.29 4.10 -1.37
C VAL A 111 15.76 5.11 -0.32
N SER A 112 15.99 4.69 0.92
CA SER A 112 16.49 5.57 1.98
C SER A 112 17.89 6.11 1.69
N ALA A 113 18.81 5.28 1.21
CA ALA A 113 20.18 5.64 0.87
C ALA A 113 20.22 6.55 -0.36
N MET A 114 19.44 6.26 -1.40
CA MET A 114 19.28 7.12 -2.57
C MET A 114 18.69 8.46 -2.16
N THR A 115 17.67 8.48 -1.30
CA THR A 115 17.07 9.73 -0.81
C THR A 115 18.07 10.52 0.03
N ALA A 116 18.82 9.89 0.94
CA ALA A 116 19.83 10.54 1.77
C ALA A 116 21.04 11.04 0.95
N PHE A 117 21.43 10.32 -0.09
CA PHE A 117 22.52 10.70 -0.98
C PHE A 117 22.10 11.85 -1.90
N LEU A 118 20.90 11.77 -2.48
CA LEU A 118 20.35 12.82 -3.33
C LEU A 118 20.00 14.09 -2.54
N ALA A 119 19.54 13.97 -1.29
CA ALA A 119 19.26 15.13 -0.42
C ALA A 119 20.52 15.97 -0.10
N ARG A 120 21.73 15.43 -0.27
CA ARG A 120 22.98 16.20 -0.12
C ARG A 120 23.33 17.05 -1.34
N GLY A 121 22.78 16.73 -2.51
CA GLY A 121 23.08 17.42 -3.78
C GLY A 121 21.88 18.09 -4.46
N LEU A 122 20.66 17.73 -4.08
CA LEU A 122 19.41 18.28 -4.62
C LEU A 122 18.70 19.15 -3.57
N PRO A 123 18.13 20.30 -3.98
CA PRO A 123 17.25 21.08 -3.12
C PRO A 123 16.11 20.23 -2.53
N GLU A 124 15.80 20.42 -1.25
CA GLU A 124 14.78 19.64 -0.52
C GLU A 124 13.42 19.61 -1.22
N ARG A 125 13.08 20.66 -1.99
CA ARG A 125 11.86 20.74 -2.81
C ARG A 125 11.69 19.57 -3.79
N PHE A 126 12.76 18.91 -4.22
CA PHE A 126 12.69 17.77 -5.15
C PHE A 126 12.44 16.43 -4.46
N ILE A 127 12.57 16.36 -3.12
CA ILE A 127 12.35 15.14 -2.35
C ILE A 127 10.93 14.58 -2.59
N PRO A 128 9.84 15.38 -2.51
CA PRO A 128 8.49 14.92 -2.84
C PRO A 128 8.35 14.32 -4.24
N GLY A 129 9.01 14.91 -5.24
CA GLY A 129 8.98 14.44 -6.63
C GLY A 129 9.65 13.08 -6.76
N LEU A 130 10.81 12.89 -6.11
CA LEU A 130 11.51 11.61 -6.06
C LEU A 130 10.72 10.54 -5.29
N THR A 131 10.08 10.92 -4.18
CA THR A 131 9.18 10.01 -3.44
C THR A 131 8.01 9.58 -4.30
N GLY A 132 7.32 10.52 -4.97
CA GLY A 132 6.20 10.21 -5.86
C GLY A 132 6.61 9.34 -7.04
N LEU A 133 7.77 9.60 -7.64
CA LEU A 133 8.35 8.74 -8.69
C LEU A 133 8.63 7.32 -8.18
N THR A 134 9.22 7.20 -6.99
CA THR A 134 9.53 5.90 -6.37
C THR A 134 8.25 5.11 -6.09
N LEU A 135 7.23 5.77 -5.54
CA LEU A 135 5.90 5.17 -5.32
C LEU A 135 5.28 4.75 -6.65
N ALA A 136 5.29 5.62 -7.67
CA ALA A 136 4.75 5.31 -8.99
C ALA A 136 5.42 4.08 -9.61
N LEU A 137 6.75 3.97 -9.53
CA LEU A 137 7.48 2.80 -10.02
C LEU A 137 7.14 1.54 -9.21
N ALA A 138 7.08 1.63 -7.88
CA ALA A 138 6.73 0.51 -7.02
C ALA A 138 5.30 0.00 -7.27
N VAL A 139 4.32 0.91 -7.32
CA VAL A 139 2.91 0.58 -7.55
C VAL A 139 2.67 0.12 -8.99
N GLY A 140 3.32 0.75 -9.97
CA GLY A 140 3.28 0.33 -11.37
C GLY A 140 3.84 -1.08 -11.56
N TYR A 141 4.96 -1.40 -10.88
CA TYR A 141 5.52 -2.75 -10.85
C TYR A 141 4.58 -3.76 -10.18
N LEU A 142 3.89 -3.38 -9.09
CA LEU A 142 2.83 -4.23 -8.52
C LEU A 142 1.69 -4.44 -9.51
N GLY A 143 1.32 -3.41 -10.28
CA GLY A 143 0.32 -3.48 -11.34
C GLY A 143 0.69 -4.48 -12.44
N THR A 144 1.94 -4.46 -12.93
CA THR A 144 2.42 -5.44 -13.93
C THR A 144 2.47 -6.85 -13.37
N ARG A 145 2.94 -7.00 -12.12
CA ARG A 145 3.09 -8.30 -11.47
C ARG A 145 1.76 -8.96 -11.13
N ILE A 146 0.80 -8.19 -10.61
CA ILE A 146 -0.51 -8.72 -10.17
C ILE A 146 -1.49 -8.77 -11.35
N GLY A 147 -1.29 -7.94 -12.37
CA GLY A 147 -2.16 -7.85 -13.55
C GLY A 147 -3.44 -7.08 -13.29
N LEU A 148 -3.36 -5.96 -12.55
CA LEU A 148 -4.51 -5.12 -12.18
C LEU A 148 -4.34 -3.69 -12.71
N ASN A 149 -5.18 -3.31 -13.67
CA ASN A 149 -5.06 -2.01 -14.34
C ASN A 149 -5.20 -0.80 -13.40
N ARG A 150 -5.99 -0.92 -12.33
CA ARG A 150 -6.18 0.16 -11.35
C ARG A 150 -4.90 0.56 -10.61
N PHE A 151 -3.91 -0.33 -10.50
CA PHE A 151 -2.62 0.00 -9.90
C PHE A 151 -1.83 0.99 -10.79
N TYR A 152 -2.01 0.98 -12.11
CA TYR A 152 -1.41 2.00 -12.97
C TYR A 152 -2.05 3.38 -12.76
N ALA A 153 -3.35 3.43 -12.48
CA ALA A 153 -4.03 4.68 -12.15
C ALA A 153 -3.50 5.27 -10.84
N VAL A 154 -3.33 4.42 -9.81
CA VAL A 154 -2.70 4.82 -8.54
C VAL A 154 -1.26 5.26 -8.76
N ALA A 155 -0.47 4.52 -9.55
CA ALA A 155 0.91 4.91 -9.87
C ALA A 155 0.99 6.26 -10.60
N GLY A 156 0.12 6.51 -11.57
CA GLY A 156 0.01 7.80 -12.25
C GLY A 156 -0.35 8.92 -11.29
N PHE A 157 -1.28 8.66 -10.37
CA PHE A 157 -1.63 9.59 -9.30
C PHE A 157 -0.42 9.90 -8.39
N SER A 158 0.33 8.90 -7.95
CA SER A 158 1.53 9.08 -7.11
C SER A 158 2.57 9.97 -7.79
N LEU A 159 2.79 9.78 -9.10
CA LEU A 159 3.73 10.57 -9.88
C LEU A 159 3.29 12.04 -9.98
N LEU A 160 2.03 12.26 -10.38
CA LEU A 160 1.46 13.60 -10.55
C LEU A 160 1.45 14.37 -9.23
N MET A 161 1.04 13.70 -8.15
CA MET A 161 1.01 14.28 -6.81
C MET A 161 2.41 14.62 -6.30
N GLY A 162 3.39 13.72 -6.47
CA GLY A 162 4.78 14.00 -6.08
C GLY A 162 5.36 15.20 -6.81
N ALA A 163 5.11 15.31 -8.12
CA ALA A 163 5.50 16.47 -8.92
C ALA A 163 4.79 17.75 -8.46
N ALA A 164 3.48 17.70 -8.18
CA ALA A 164 2.71 18.84 -7.70
C ALA A 164 3.19 19.33 -6.33
N ILE A 165 3.44 18.43 -5.38
CA ILE A 165 3.94 18.79 -4.04
C ILE A 165 5.37 19.33 -4.14
N SER A 166 6.20 18.76 -5.00
CA SER A 166 7.55 19.27 -5.28
C SER A 166 7.52 20.70 -5.82
N TRP A 167 6.56 21.00 -6.69
CA TRP A 167 6.34 22.34 -7.24
C TRP A 167 5.84 23.33 -6.18
N LEU A 168 4.88 22.92 -5.34
CA LEU A 168 4.34 23.75 -4.26
C LEU A 168 5.35 24.01 -3.13
N ASN A 169 6.32 23.11 -2.95
CA ASN A 169 7.39 23.17 -1.96
C ASN A 169 6.91 23.53 -0.53
N PRO A 170 5.93 22.79 0.05
CA PRO A 170 5.46 23.07 1.39
C PRO A 170 6.54 22.73 2.43
N PRO A 171 6.61 23.48 3.54
CA PRO A 171 7.66 23.30 4.55
C PRO A 171 7.56 21.94 5.26
N ASP A 172 8.68 21.43 5.77
CA ASP A 172 8.69 20.20 6.57
C ASP A 172 7.87 20.38 7.87
N PRO A 173 6.92 19.48 8.19
CA PRO A 173 6.74 18.12 7.67
C PRO A 173 5.56 17.96 6.69
N TRP A 174 5.01 19.07 6.20
CA TRP A 174 3.77 19.09 5.42
C TRP A 174 3.91 18.43 4.05
N SER A 175 5.09 18.49 3.44
CA SER A 175 5.39 17.73 2.22
C SER A 175 5.12 16.23 2.38
N ALA A 176 5.66 15.61 3.43
CA ALA A 176 5.45 14.20 3.72
C ALA A 176 4.01 13.91 4.16
N ALA A 177 3.41 14.78 4.98
CA ALA A 177 2.02 14.68 5.39
C ALA A 177 1.07 14.60 4.18
N LEU A 178 1.25 15.49 3.20
CA LEU A 178 0.42 15.51 1.99
C LEU A 178 0.63 14.25 1.14
N ILE A 179 1.88 13.84 0.88
CA ILE A 179 2.17 12.63 0.11
C ILE A 179 1.50 11.41 0.71
N PHE A 180 1.76 11.13 2.00
CA PHE A 180 1.26 9.90 2.61
C PHE A 180 -0.25 9.93 2.84
N SER A 181 -0.82 11.09 3.17
CA SER A 181 -2.29 11.20 3.34
C SER A 181 -3.01 11.01 2.01
N LEU A 182 -2.57 11.66 0.94
CA LEU A 182 -3.22 11.56 -0.37
C LEU A 182 -2.98 10.18 -1.01
N GLU A 183 -1.77 9.62 -0.89
CA GLU A 183 -1.48 8.25 -1.36
C GLU A 183 -2.34 7.22 -0.61
N GLY A 184 -2.37 7.30 0.73
CA GLY A 184 -3.19 6.41 1.55
C GLY A 184 -4.68 6.52 1.19
N LEU A 185 -5.17 7.74 0.97
CA LEU A 185 -6.54 7.99 0.53
C LEU A 185 -6.81 7.39 -0.86
N ALA A 186 -5.90 7.56 -1.83
CA ALA A 186 -6.05 6.99 -3.17
C ALA A 186 -6.18 5.46 -3.13
N TRP A 187 -5.37 4.80 -2.31
CA TRP A 187 -5.46 3.35 -2.09
C TRP A 187 -6.78 2.94 -1.43
N VAL A 188 -7.21 3.66 -0.40
CA VAL A 188 -8.49 3.39 0.28
C VAL A 188 -9.67 3.59 -0.67
N VAL A 189 -9.67 4.65 -1.48
CA VAL A 189 -10.71 4.91 -2.48
C VAL A 189 -10.71 3.82 -3.56
N SER A 190 -9.55 3.45 -4.12
CA SER A 190 -9.43 2.34 -5.08
C SER A 190 -10.00 1.03 -4.52
N GLY A 191 -9.62 0.71 -3.28
CA GLY A 191 -10.09 -0.48 -2.59
C GLY A 191 -11.59 -0.45 -2.29
N LEU A 192 -12.14 0.69 -1.86
CA LEU A 192 -13.57 0.86 -1.60
C LEU A 192 -14.41 0.76 -2.88
N VAL A 193 -13.95 1.37 -3.98
CA VAL A 193 -14.62 1.25 -5.29
C VAL A 193 -14.62 -0.21 -5.73
N THR A 194 -13.49 -0.91 -5.58
CA THR A 194 -13.37 -2.33 -5.88
C THR A 194 -14.30 -3.17 -5.00
N LEU A 195 -14.31 -2.95 -3.69
CA LEU A 195 -15.17 -3.66 -2.76
C LEU A 195 -16.66 -3.44 -3.07
N ARG A 196 -17.05 -2.19 -3.35
CA ARG A 196 -18.42 -1.85 -3.72
C ARG A 196 -18.84 -2.53 -5.02
N HIS A 197 -17.95 -2.54 -6.03
CA HIS A 197 -18.20 -3.26 -7.27
C HIS A 197 -18.33 -4.78 -7.00
N TYR A 198 -17.39 -5.34 -6.23
CA TYR A 198 -17.38 -6.76 -5.87
C TYR A 198 -18.68 -7.19 -5.18
N LEU A 199 -19.12 -6.47 -4.15
CA LEU A 199 -20.36 -6.76 -3.40
C LEU A 199 -21.64 -6.61 -4.23
N ARG A 200 -21.60 -5.81 -5.31
CA ARG A 200 -22.73 -5.64 -6.23
C ARG A 200 -22.79 -6.72 -7.30
N THR A 201 -21.63 -7.20 -7.74
CA THR A 201 -21.51 -8.19 -8.81
C THR A 201 -21.57 -9.64 -8.29
N THR A 202 -21.25 -9.86 -7.00
CA THR A 202 -21.27 -11.20 -6.39
C THR A 202 -22.39 -11.35 -5.37
N ARG A 203 -23.10 -12.48 -5.42
CA ARG A 203 -24.14 -12.86 -4.45
C ARG A 203 -23.60 -13.92 -3.50
N PRO A 204 -24.05 -13.96 -2.24
CA PRO A 204 -23.75 -15.08 -1.36
C PRO A 204 -24.39 -16.35 -1.91
N LEU A 205 -23.65 -17.46 -1.85
CA LEU A 205 -24.17 -18.78 -2.20
C LEU A 205 -25.33 -19.11 -1.24
N SER A 206 -26.48 -19.53 -1.78
CA SER A 206 -27.62 -19.95 -0.96
C SER A 206 -27.31 -21.29 -0.30
N ALA A 207 -27.87 -21.54 0.90
CA ALA A 207 -27.67 -22.79 1.63
C ALA A 207 -28.03 -24.04 0.80
N GLU A 208 -28.97 -23.93 -0.14
CA GLU A 208 -29.39 -25.01 -1.05
C GLU A 208 -28.30 -25.44 -2.05
N GLU A 209 -27.33 -24.58 -2.38
CA GLU A 209 -26.22 -24.90 -3.31
C GLU A 209 -25.02 -25.57 -2.61
N PHE A 210 -25.04 -25.71 -1.28
CA PHE A 210 -24.00 -26.41 -0.52
C PHE A 210 -24.26 -27.91 -0.34
N ASP A 211 -25.51 -28.35 -0.59
CA ASP A 211 -25.97 -29.73 -0.37
C ASP A 211 -26.08 -30.56 -1.68
N GLU A 212 -25.75 -29.98 -2.84
CA GLU A 212 -25.51 -30.69 -4.12
C GLU A 212 -24.00 -30.98 -4.35
#